data_AF-A0A1V5PHI7-F1
#
_entry.id   AF-A0A1V5PHI7-F1
#
_cell.length_a   1.000
_cell.length_b   1.000
_cell.length_c   1.000
_cell.angle_alpha   90.00
_cell.angle_beta   90.00
_cell.angle_gamma   90.00
#
_symmetry.space_group_name_H-M   'P 1'
#
loop_
_entity.id
_entity.type
_entity.pdbx_description
1 polymer ?
#
loop_
_entity_poly.entity_id
_entity_poly.type
_entity_poly.pdbx_seq_one_letter_code
_entity_poly.pdbx_strand_id
1 'polypeptide(L)'
;MDDIRRQILAELEQFSERPMLAQDEITAADYAARFGCSHQLAAQRLLEMVKKNQMTVRKGVYDPRSQKVVNGYRLIDGVSSRSDDARPHDEDA
;
A
#
# COMPACT_ATOMS: atom_id res chain seq x y z
N MET A 1 -22.97 -14.77 1.76
CA MET A 1 -22.21 -15.45 2.84
C MET A 1 -20.75 -14.99 2.89
N ASP A 2 -20.21 -14.35 1.85
CA ASP A 2 -18.83 -13.85 1.80
C ASP A 2 -18.60 -12.51 2.51
N ASP A 3 -19.61 -11.65 2.65
CA ASP A 3 -19.45 -10.33 3.27
C ASP A 3 -19.10 -10.40 4.75
N ILE A 4 -19.74 -11.31 5.49
CA ILE A 4 -19.47 -11.54 6.92
C ILE A 4 -18.04 -12.07 7.10
N ARG A 5 -17.60 -12.99 6.23
CA ARG A 5 -16.22 -13.51 6.26
C ARG A 5 -15.22 -12.38 6.00
N ARG A 6 -15.53 -11.49 5.06
CA ARG A 6 -14.68 -10.34 4.73
C ARG A 6 -14.62 -9.32 5.87
N GLN A 7 -15.73 -9.11 6.56
CA GLN A 7 -15.85 -8.21 7.71
C GLN A 7 -15.09 -8.75 8.93
N ILE A 8 -15.20 -10.05 9.22
CA ILE A 8 -14.43 -10.72 10.28
C ILE A 8 -12.92 -10.67 10.00
N LEU A 9 -12.51 -10.90 8.75
CA LEU A 9 -11.10 -10.80 8.37
C LEU A 9 -10.57 -9.37 8.51
N ALA A 10 -11.37 -8.36 8.14
CA ALA A 10 -11.01 -6.96 8.32
C ALA A 10 -10.89 -6.55 9.80
N GLU A 11 -11.77 -7.06 10.67
CA GLU A 11 -11.68 -6.86 12.12
C GLU A 11 -10.42 -7.52 12.69
N LEU A 12 -10.15 -8.78 12.34
CA LEU A 12 -8.93 -9.48 12.79
C LEU A 12 -7.64 -8.80 12.31
N GLU A 13 -7.66 -8.18 11.13
CA GLU A 13 -6.56 -7.36 10.63
C GLU A 13 -6.40 -6.02 11.38
N GLN A 14 -7.45 -5.45 11.97
CA GLN A 14 -7.30 -4.26 12.81
C GLN A 14 -6.64 -4.57 14.15
N PHE A 15 -6.88 -5.77 14.70
CA PHE A 15 -6.34 -6.18 16.01
C PHE A 15 -4.98 -6.87 15.96
N SER A 16 -4.50 -7.25 14.77
CA SER A 16 -3.16 -7.80 14.62
C SER A 16 -2.13 -6.68 14.62
N GLU A 17 -1.60 -6.36 15.81
CA GLU A 17 -0.52 -5.39 16.01
C GLU A 17 0.67 -5.71 15.09
N ARG A 18 1.18 -4.69 14.40
CA ARG A 18 2.36 -4.80 13.52
C ARG A 18 3.49 -3.94 14.08
N PRO A 19 4.08 -4.32 15.24
CA PRO A 19 5.03 -3.48 15.96
C PRO A 19 6.31 -3.18 15.17
N MET A 20 6.60 -3.93 14.11
CA MET A 20 7.82 -3.77 13.30
C MET A 20 7.63 -2.92 12.03
N LEU A 21 6.40 -2.69 11.59
CA LEU A 21 6.08 -1.76 10.51
C LEU A 21 5.84 -0.39 11.14
N ALA A 22 6.38 0.66 10.51
CA ALA A 22 5.96 2.01 10.90
C ALA A 22 4.48 2.22 10.53
N GLN A 23 3.83 3.19 11.19
CA GLN A 23 2.40 3.47 11.03
C GLN A 23 1.97 3.71 9.57
N ASP A 24 2.85 4.28 8.76
CA ASP A 24 2.61 4.59 7.34
C ASP A 24 3.26 3.58 6.36
N GLU A 25 3.86 2.50 6.88
CA GLU A 25 4.47 1.46 6.05
C GLU A 25 3.45 0.37 5.69
N ILE A 26 3.42 0.03 4.40
CA ILE A 26 2.63 -1.07 3.87
C ILE A 26 3.53 -2.15 3.28
N THR A 27 3.05 -3.38 3.24
CA THR A 27 3.72 -4.50 2.57
C THR A 27 3.09 -4.77 1.21
N ALA A 28 3.76 -5.59 0.40
CA ALA A 28 3.16 -6.09 -0.84
C ALA A 28 1.88 -6.92 -0.60
N ALA A 29 1.74 -7.55 0.56
CA ALA A 29 0.52 -8.27 0.93
C ALA A 29 -0.64 -7.31 1.20
N ASP A 30 -0.39 -6.18 1.87
CA ASP A 30 -1.41 -5.14 2.13
C ASP A 30 -1.90 -4.52 0.84
N TYR A 31 -0.97 -4.20 -0.05
CA TYR A 31 -1.31 -3.65 -1.36
C TYR A 31 -2.13 -4.65 -2.18
N ALA A 32 -1.72 -5.92 -2.19
CA ALA A 32 -2.46 -6.98 -2.88
C ALA A 32 -3.89 -7.13 -2.35
N ALA A 33 -4.06 -7.13 -1.02
CA ALA A 33 -5.37 -7.24 -0.38
C ALA A 33 -6.26 -6.02 -0.68
N ARG A 34 -5.70 -4.80 -0.60
CA ARG A 34 -6.44 -3.56 -0.83
C ARG A 34 -6.89 -3.38 -2.27
N PHE A 35 -6.07 -3.77 -3.24
CA PHE A 35 -6.34 -3.59 -4.67
C PHE A 35 -6.84 -4.86 -5.37
N GLY A 36 -7.02 -5.96 -4.63
CA GLY A 36 -7.52 -7.23 -5.17
C GLY A 36 -6.61 -7.83 -6.25
N CYS A 37 -5.29 -7.72 -6.10
CA CYS A 37 -4.32 -8.19 -7.09
C CYS A 37 -3.38 -9.26 -6.52
N SER A 38 -2.61 -9.91 -7.39
CA SER A 38 -1.64 -10.92 -6.95
C SER A 38 -0.46 -10.27 -6.21
N HIS A 39 0.12 -10.99 -5.25
CA HIS A 39 1.29 -10.53 -4.50
C HIS A 39 2.47 -10.16 -5.42
N GLN A 40 2.71 -10.93 -6.48
CA GLN A 40 3.77 -10.64 -7.46
C GLN A 40 3.53 -9.30 -8.17
N LEU A 41 2.28 -9.04 -8.60
CA LEU A 41 1.93 -7.78 -9.26
C LEU A 41 2.00 -6.59 -8.30
N ALA A 42 1.53 -6.77 -7.05
CA ALA A 42 1.67 -5.77 -6.00
C ALA A 42 3.13 -5.41 -5.72
N ALA A 43 3.99 -6.42 -5.58
CA ALA A 43 5.42 -6.23 -5.37
C ALA A 43 6.08 -5.50 -6.55
N GLN A 44 5.74 -5.86 -7.80
CA GLN A 44 6.22 -5.16 -8.98
C GLN A 44 5.82 -3.67 -8.98
N ARG A 45 4.54 -3.36 -8.76
CA ARG A 45 4.05 -1.97 -8.75
C ARG A 45 4.70 -1.13 -7.64
N LEU A 46 4.83 -1.70 -6.44
CA LEU A 46 5.52 -1.04 -5.33
C LEU A 46 6.99 -0.76 -5.67
N LEU A 47 7.69 -1.71 -6.29
CA LEU A 47 9.06 -1.51 -6.75
C LEU A 47 9.16 -0.45 -7.86
N GLU A 48 8.19 -0.37 -8.77
CA GLU A 48 8.14 0.69 -9.78
C GLU A 48 7.95 2.07 -9.15
N MET A 49 7.08 2.20 -8.15
CA MET A 49 6.92 3.47 -7.41
C MET A 49 8.21 3.85 -6.66
N VAL A 50 8.94 2.89 -6.12
CA VAL A 50 10.27 3.13 -5.53
C VAL A 50 11.26 3.63 -6.58
N LYS A 51 11.30 3.00 -7.77
CA LYS A 51 12.15 3.44 -8.89
C LYS A 51 11.81 4.83 -9.41
N LYS A 52 10.54 5.23 -9.33
CA LYS A 52 10.05 6.56 -9.71
C LYS A 52 10.25 7.61 -8.60
N ASN A 53 10.95 7.27 -7.51
CA ASN A 53 11.12 8.11 -6.33
C ASN A 53 9.77 8.59 -5.73
N GLN A 54 8.73 7.76 -5.84
CA GLN A 54 7.41 8.02 -5.24
C GLN A 54 7.28 7.36 -3.86
N MET A 55 8.06 6.30 -3.62
CA MET A 55 8.08 5.53 -2.38
C MET A 55 9.50 5.21 -1.92
N THR A 56 9.68 4.98 -0.64
CA THR A 56 10.87 4.35 -0.06
C THR A 56 10.59 2.88 0.25
N VAL A 57 11.65 2.07 0.29
CA VAL A 57 11.58 0.65 0.68
C VAL A 57 12.55 0.38 1.82
N ARG A 58 12.01 -0.23 2.88
CA ARG A 58 12.77 -0.78 3.99
C ARG A 58 12.77 -2.30 3.86
N LYS A 59 13.96 -2.86 3.62
CA LYS A 59 14.15 -4.31 3.55
C LYS A 59 14.26 -4.90 4.95
N GLY A 60 13.91 -6.16 5.11
CA GLY A 60 14.18 -6.89 6.36
C GLY A 60 13.14 -6.67 7.46
N VAL A 61 11.91 -6.27 7.13
CA VAL A 61 10.84 -6.08 8.12
C VAL A 61 10.20 -7.43 8.39
N TYR A 62 10.21 -7.89 9.64
CA TYR A 62 9.50 -9.11 10.00
C TYR A 62 8.02 -8.81 10.13
N ASP A 63 7.20 -9.49 9.32
CA ASP A 63 5.75 -9.41 9.42
C ASP A 63 5.23 -10.58 10.25
N PRO A 64 4.66 -10.32 11.45
CA PRO A 64 4.14 -11.36 12.33
C PRO A 64 2.94 -12.09 11.74
N ARG A 65 2.21 -11.50 10.79
CA ARG A 65 1.04 -12.14 10.15
C ARG A 65 1.44 -13.27 9.22
N SER A 66 2.42 -13.00 8.36
CA SER A 66 2.97 -14.00 7.44
C SER A 66 4.08 -14.85 8.05
N GLN A 67 4.54 -14.50 9.26
CA GLN A 67 5.73 -15.06 9.93
C GLN A 67 6.98 -15.05 9.03
N LYS A 68 7.08 -14.05 8.16
CA LYS A 68 8.13 -13.93 7.15
C LYS A 68 8.77 -12.57 7.18
N VAL A 69 10.03 -12.52 6.74
CA VAL A 69 10.71 -11.26 6.45
C VAL A 69 10.23 -10.73 5.11
N VAL A 70 9.68 -9.53 5.13
CA VAL A 70 9.11 -8.82 3.99
C VAL A 70 9.75 -7.43 3.85
N ASN A 71 9.35 -6.72 2.80
CA ASN A 71 9.71 -5.33 2.59
C ASN A 71 8.56 -4.43 3.06
N GLY A 72 8.89 -3.40 3.83
CA GLY A 72 8.00 -2.28 4.14
C GLY A 72 8.18 -1.18 3.11
N TYR A 73 7.08 -0.66 2.57
CA TYR A 73 7.05 0.41 1.59
C TYR A 73 6.35 1.62 2.19
N ARG A 74 6.93 2.81 2.03
CA ARG A 74 6.35 4.07 2.54
C ARG A 74 6.27 5.09 1.42
N LEU A 75 5.18 5.83 1.33
CA LEU A 75 5.11 7.00 0.44
C LEU A 75 6.10 8.07 0.89
N ILE A 76 6.71 8.76 -0.06
CA ILE A 76 7.52 9.94 0.24
C ILE A 76 6.56 11.12 0.43
N ASP A 77 6.66 11.78 1.58
CA ASP A 77 5.86 12.97 1.89
C ASP A 77 6.12 14.05 0.83
N GLY A 78 5.06 14.54 0.19
CA GLY A 78 5.14 15.46 -0.96
C GLY A 78 4.84 14.82 -2.33
N VAL A 79 4.80 13.49 -2.43
CA VAL A 79 4.28 12.79 -3.61
C VAL A 79 2.78 12.65 -3.47
N SER A 80 2.10 13.79 -3.48
CA SER A 80 0.65 13.80 -3.64
C SER A 80 0.33 13.08 -4.94
N SER A 81 -0.39 11.96 -4.87
CA SER A 81 -1.21 11.47 -5.97
C SER A 81 -2.38 12.44 -6.17
N ARG A 82 -2.09 13.73 -6.34
CA ARG A 82 -3.02 14.64 -6.97
C ARG A 82 -2.99 14.19 -8.42
N SER A 83 -4.04 13.47 -8.80
CA SER A 83 -4.65 13.71 -10.10
C SER A 83 -5.01 15.19 -10.14
N ASP A 84 -4.00 16.03 -10.38
CA ASP A 84 -4.14 17.41 -10.80
C ASP A 84 -4.67 17.32 -12.25
N ASP A 85 -5.97 17.06 -12.38
CA ASP A 85 -6.71 17.38 -13.60
C ASP A 85 -6.89 18.91 -13.61
N ALA A 86 -5.77 19.60 -13.82
CA ALA A 86 -5.76 21.01 -14.13
C ALA A 86 -6.16 21.16 -15.60
N ARG A 87 -7.47 21.33 -15.85
CA ARG A 87 -7.94 22.05 -17.03
C ARG A 87 -8.37 23.46 -16.63
N PRO A 88 -7.53 24.49 -16.81
CA PRO A 88 -8.01 25.79 -17.20
C PRO A 88 -8.12 25.79 -18.74
N HIS A 89 -9.33 25.81 -19.27
CA HIS A 89 -9.53 26.39 -20.60
C HIS A 89 -10.53 27.52 -20.42
N ASP A 90 -9.98 28.71 -20.25
CA ASP A 90 -10.62 29.93 -20.71
C ASP A 90 -11.11 29.71 -22.14
N GLU A 91 -12.38 30.01 -22.40
CA GLU A 91 -12.81 30.48 -23.71
C GLU A 91 -13.92 31.52 -23.50
N ASP A 92 -13.52 32.79 -23.68
CA ASP A 92 -14.36 33.95 -23.94
C ASP A 92 -15.41 33.67 -25.03
N ALA A 93 -16.69 33.99 -24.77
CA ALA A 93 -17.65 34.51 -25.74
C ALA A 93 -18.94 35.01 -25.05
#